data_AF-A0A1X2G6U3-F1
#
_entry.id   AF-A0A1X2G6U3-F1
#
_cell.length_a   1.000
_cell.length_b   1.000
_cell.length_c   1.000
_cell.angle_alpha   90.00
_cell.angle_beta   90.00
_cell.angle_gamma   90.00
#
_symmetry.space_group_name_H-M   'P 1'
#
loop_
_entity.id
_entity.type
_entity.pdbx_description
1 polymer ?
#
loop_
_entity_poly.entity_id
_entity_poly.type
_entity_poly.pdbx_seq_one_letter_code
_entity_poly.pdbx_strand_id
1 'polypeptide(L)'
;YYIGQRAATAIISEAGSYQISSDALQSINQFLDEVLMTLIQRTQSLDLSVVKSHVLNLLPRSLGKNAIVEAELEVKTYSETNAIDYPLYERLKTLDPCLPLEQVWKALRYACIDYCTLADKSQGVTPVTTTIKPDLSISPMVTIYLTTILEHMAEYILTTVAVAAEQE
;
A
#
# COMPACT_ATOMS: atom_id res chain seq x y z
N TYR A 1 0.26 -10.66 -2.29
CA TYR A 1 -0.94 -9.87 -1.97
C TYR A 1 -0.61 -8.94 -0.84
N TYR A 2 -1.27 -7.78 -0.73
CA TYR A 2 -1.05 -6.85 0.37
C TYR A 2 -1.47 -7.47 1.71
N ILE A 3 -2.62 -8.13 1.73
CA ILE A 3 -3.18 -8.73 2.94
C ILE A 3 -3.16 -10.25 2.78
N GLY A 4 -2.48 -10.92 3.71
CA GLY A 4 -2.50 -12.37 3.89
C GLY A 4 -3.71 -12.85 4.68
N GLN A 5 -4.07 -14.13 4.53
CA GLN A 5 -5.22 -14.71 5.23
C GLN A 5 -5.04 -14.64 6.74
N ARG A 6 -3.81 -14.86 7.23
CA ARG A 6 -3.53 -14.85 8.67
C ARG A 6 -3.75 -13.47 9.28
N ALA A 7 -3.26 -12.41 8.62
CA ALA A 7 -3.41 -11.04 9.08
C ALA A 7 -4.89 -10.61 9.04
N ALA A 8 -5.59 -10.92 7.95
CA ALA A 8 -7.02 -10.60 7.82
C ALA A 8 -7.86 -11.28 8.91
N THR A 9 -7.63 -12.57 9.17
CA THR A 9 -8.31 -13.29 10.24
C THR A 9 -7.99 -12.71 11.62
N ALA A 10 -6.76 -12.31 11.88
CA ALA A 10 -6.38 -11.70 13.15
C ALA A 10 -7.17 -10.40 13.41
N ILE A 11 -7.19 -9.49 12.44
CA ILE A 11 -7.92 -8.20 12.55
C ILE A 11 -9.41 -8.43 12.74
N ILE A 12 -10.02 -9.31 11.94
CA ILE A 12 -11.46 -9.58 12.04
C ILE A 12 -11.83 -10.24 13.37
N SER A 13 -10.93 -11.07 13.91
CA SER A 13 -11.17 -11.75 15.18
C SER A 13 -11.23 -10.79 16.38
N GLU A 14 -10.74 -9.56 16.24
CA GLU A 14 -10.87 -8.53 17.28
C GLU A 14 -12.31 -8.06 17.46
N ALA A 15 -13.14 -8.10 16.41
CA ALA A 15 -14.55 -7.76 16.49
C ALA A 15 -15.45 -8.94 16.91
N GLY A 16 -14.98 -10.18 16.80
CA GLY A 16 -15.75 -11.36 17.19
C GLY A 16 -15.25 -12.66 16.56
N SER A 17 -16.01 -13.75 16.67
CA SER A 17 -15.65 -15.06 16.09
C SER A 17 -16.02 -15.16 14.60
N TYR A 18 -15.68 -14.13 13.81
CA TYR A 18 -15.96 -14.07 12.38
C TYR A 18 -14.76 -14.52 11.56
N GLN A 19 -15.03 -14.97 10.33
CA GLN A 19 -13.99 -15.34 9.37
C GLN A 19 -14.26 -14.66 8.04
N ILE A 20 -13.20 -14.19 7.39
CA ILE A 20 -13.28 -13.67 6.03
C ILE A 20 -13.10 -14.80 5.01
N SER A 21 -14.01 -14.86 4.05
CA SER A 21 -13.87 -15.76 2.91
C SER A 21 -12.70 -15.35 2.03
N SER A 22 -12.10 -16.31 1.34
CA SER A 22 -10.98 -16.04 0.42
C SER A 22 -11.39 -15.10 -0.71
N ASP A 23 -12.62 -15.19 -1.21
CA ASP A 23 -13.14 -14.33 -2.29
C ASP A 23 -13.29 -12.87 -1.83
N ALA A 24 -13.75 -12.64 -0.59
CA ALA A 24 -13.83 -11.30 -0.02
C ALA A 24 -12.44 -10.71 0.19
N LEU A 25 -11.49 -11.49 0.72
CA LEU A 25 -10.11 -11.06 0.89
C LEU A 25 -9.43 -10.75 -0.46
N GLN A 26 -9.69 -11.55 -1.48
CA GLN A 26 -9.21 -11.30 -2.84
C GLN A 26 -9.77 -9.98 -3.39
N SER A 27 -11.06 -9.72 -3.18
CA SER A 27 -11.71 -8.48 -3.60
C SER A 27 -11.11 -7.25 -2.91
N ILE A 28 -10.79 -7.33 -1.62
CA ILE A 28 -10.10 -6.24 -0.89
C ILE A 28 -8.70 -6.01 -1.47
N ASN A 29 -7.94 -7.06 -1.75
CA ASN A 29 -6.62 -6.92 -2.36
C ASN A 29 -6.68 -6.30 -3.77
N GLN A 30 -7.67 -6.68 -4.58
CA GLN A 30 -7.91 -6.06 -5.89
C GLN A 30 -8.30 -4.59 -5.76
N PHE A 31 -9.11 -4.24 -4.76
CA PHE A 31 -9.43 -2.85 -4.46
C PHE A 31 -8.17 -2.03 -4.13
N LEU A 32 -7.24 -2.56 -3.33
CA LEU A 32 -5.97 -1.89 -3.02
C LEU A 32 -5.07 -1.72 -4.26
N ASP A 33 -5.06 -2.71 -5.16
CA ASP A 33 -4.38 -2.63 -6.45
C ASP A 33 -4.92 -1.46 -7.30
N GLU A 34 -6.24 -1.31 -7.37
CA GLU A 34 -6.91 -0.22 -8.08
C GLU A 34 -6.72 1.15 -7.42
N VAL A 35 -6.69 1.21 -6.09
CA VAL A 35 -6.34 2.44 -5.35
C VAL A 35 -4.94 2.91 -5.74
N LEU A 36 -3.95 2.00 -5.74
CA LEU A 36 -2.59 2.33 -6.12
C LEU A 36 -2.50 2.79 -7.58
N MET A 37 -3.17 2.09 -8.50
CA MET A 37 -3.20 2.48 -9.91
C MET A 37 -3.84 3.86 -10.09
N THR A 38 -4.98 4.09 -9.46
CA THR A 38 -5.71 5.36 -9.53
C THR A 38 -4.87 6.51 -8.98
N LEU A 39 -4.19 6.30 -7.85
CA LEU A 39 -3.30 7.30 -7.27
C LEU A 39 -2.22 7.72 -8.28
N ILE A 40 -1.50 6.77 -8.87
CA ILE A 40 -0.44 7.04 -9.85
C ILE A 40 -0.99 7.75 -11.09
N GLN A 41 -2.15 7.32 -11.61
CA GLN A 41 -2.79 7.95 -12.78
C GLN A 41 -3.19 9.40 -12.51
N ARG A 42 -3.64 9.71 -11.29
CA ARG A 42 -4.11 11.05 -10.90
C ARG A 42 -2.97 11.99 -10.54
N THR A 43 -1.93 11.49 -9.88
CA THR A 43 -0.79 12.32 -9.46
C THR A 43 0.27 12.47 -10.55
N GLN A 44 0.45 11.45 -11.39
CA GLN A 44 1.59 11.33 -12.34
C GLN A 44 2.95 11.63 -11.67
N SER A 45 3.02 11.39 -10.37
CA SER A 45 4.10 11.82 -9.48
C SER A 45 4.12 10.92 -8.25
N LEU A 46 5.32 10.59 -7.79
CA LEU A 46 5.56 9.91 -6.51
C LEU A 46 6.20 10.86 -5.48
N ASP A 47 6.06 12.17 -5.67
CA ASP A 47 6.39 13.15 -4.64
C ASP A 47 5.44 12.95 -3.44
N LEU A 48 6.02 12.75 -2.25
CA LEU A 48 5.22 12.50 -1.05
C LEU A 48 4.24 13.63 -0.75
N SER A 49 4.58 14.88 -1.08
CA SER A 49 3.69 16.02 -0.87
C SER A 49 2.46 15.95 -1.78
N VAL A 50 2.63 15.54 -3.04
CA VAL A 50 1.55 15.36 -4.01
C VAL A 50 0.68 14.17 -3.62
N VAL A 51 1.30 13.05 -3.25
CA VAL A 51 0.62 11.86 -2.75
C VAL A 51 -0.22 12.21 -1.52
N LYS A 52 0.37 12.89 -0.54
CA LYS A 52 -0.31 13.36 0.67
C LYS A 52 -1.54 14.19 0.35
N SER A 53 -1.41 15.21 -0.50
CA SER A 53 -2.54 16.04 -0.89
C SER A 53 -3.64 15.24 -1.58
N HIS A 54 -3.27 14.28 -2.44
CA HIS A 54 -4.24 13.44 -3.13
C HIS A 54 -4.99 12.51 -2.16
N VAL A 55 -4.28 11.85 -1.26
CA VAL A 55 -4.85 10.93 -0.26
C VAL A 55 -5.80 11.66 0.70
N LEU A 56 -5.42 12.86 1.17
CA LEU A 56 -6.27 13.67 2.04
C LEU A 56 -7.56 14.17 1.35
N ASN A 57 -7.56 14.28 0.02
CA ASN A 57 -8.73 14.63 -0.76
C ASN A 57 -9.60 13.40 -1.10
N LEU A 58 -9.01 12.21 -1.16
CA LEU A 58 -9.69 10.98 -1.56
C LEU A 58 -10.36 10.27 -0.37
N LEU A 59 -9.67 10.17 0.77
CA LEU A 59 -10.12 9.37 1.90
C LEU A 59 -10.99 10.18 2.88
N PRO A 60 -11.88 9.50 3.65
CA PRO A 60 -12.56 10.12 4.78
C PRO A 60 -11.57 10.85 5.71
N ARG A 61 -11.98 12.02 6.21
CA ARG A 61 -11.07 12.98 6.86
C ARG A 61 -10.24 12.39 8.01
N SER A 62 -10.80 11.50 8.83
CA SER A 62 -10.08 10.82 9.92
C SER A 62 -9.11 9.78 9.38
N LEU A 63 -9.58 8.89 8.48
CA LEU A 63 -8.77 7.84 7.87
C LEU A 63 -7.56 8.41 7.13
N GLY A 64 -7.79 9.39 6.24
CA GLY A 64 -6.74 10.02 5.47
C GLY A 64 -5.70 10.71 6.37
N LYS A 65 -6.13 11.43 7.41
CA LYS A 65 -5.19 12.07 8.34
C LYS A 65 -4.33 11.07 9.09
N ASN A 66 -4.95 10.02 9.64
CA ASN A 66 -4.23 9.01 10.42
C ASN A 66 -3.23 8.28 9.54
N ALA A 67 -3.65 7.84 8.35
CA ALA A 67 -2.77 7.17 7.38
C ALA A 67 -1.56 8.03 6.99
N ILE A 68 -1.76 9.34 6.75
CA ILE A 68 -0.67 10.26 6.41
C ILE A 68 0.28 10.47 7.59
N VAL A 69 -0.24 10.65 8.81
CA VAL A 69 0.60 10.83 10.00
C VAL A 69 1.47 9.61 10.24
N GLU A 70 0.91 8.41 10.14
CA GLU A 70 1.69 7.18 10.31
C GLU A 70 2.73 7.03 9.20
N ALA A 71 2.36 7.27 7.95
CA ALA A 71 3.29 7.18 6.83
C ALA A 71 4.45 8.17 6.95
N GLU A 72 4.19 9.39 7.44
CA GLU A 72 5.24 10.38 7.74
C GLU A 72 6.15 9.92 8.90
N LEU A 73 5.59 9.27 9.92
CA LEU A 73 6.35 8.72 11.04
C LEU A 73 7.26 7.56 10.61
N GLU A 74 6.75 6.64 9.81
CA GLU A 74 7.52 5.51 9.27
C GLU A 74 8.67 5.98 8.37
N VAL A 75 8.42 6.94 7.48
CA VAL A 75 9.47 7.56 6.67
C VAL A 75 10.52 8.27 7.54
N LYS A 76 10.10 8.97 8.59
CA LYS A 76 11.01 9.62 9.52
C LYS A 76 11.91 8.59 10.21
N THR A 77 11.32 7.54 10.78
CA THR A 77 12.04 6.43 11.43
C THR A 77 13.03 5.76 10.47
N TYR A 78 12.62 5.55 9.22
CA TYR A 78 13.50 5.03 8.18
C TYR A 78 14.69 5.97 7.91
N SER A 79 14.44 7.28 7.79
CA SER A 79 15.49 8.28 7.51
C SER A 79 16.48 8.51 8.66
N GLU A 80 16.09 8.20 9.89
CA GLU A 80 16.96 8.25 11.06
C GLU A 80 17.93 7.06 11.12
N THR A 81 17.56 5.95 10.48
CA THR A 81 18.29 4.68 10.53
C THR A 81 18.99 4.33 9.21
N ASN A 82 18.60 4.96 8.10
CA ASN A 82 19.08 4.66 6.76
C ASN A 82 19.42 5.93 5.97
N ALA A 83 20.44 5.86 5.12
CA ALA A 83 20.75 6.94 4.19
C ALA A 83 19.69 7.02 3.07
N ILE A 84 19.13 8.20 2.86
CA ILE A 84 18.16 8.44 1.79
C ILE A 84 18.87 8.70 0.47
N ASP A 85 18.54 7.92 -0.56
CA ASP A 85 18.94 8.19 -1.95
C ASP A 85 18.05 9.30 -2.53
N TYR A 86 18.40 10.55 -2.21
CA TYR A 86 17.72 11.73 -2.73
C TYR A 86 17.75 11.83 -4.26
N PRO A 87 18.86 11.54 -4.97
CA PRO A 87 18.85 11.49 -6.43
C PRO A 87 17.80 10.53 -6.99
N LEU A 88 17.66 9.33 -6.41
CA LEU A 88 16.61 8.39 -6.81
C LEU A 88 15.22 8.96 -6.55
N TYR A 89 14.98 9.54 -5.37
CA TYR A 89 13.69 10.15 -5.02
C TYR A 89 13.32 11.31 -5.95
N GLU A 90 14.25 12.21 -6.26
CA GLU A 90 13.98 13.38 -7.11
C GLU A 90 13.53 12.98 -8.53
N ARG A 91 14.07 11.88 -9.08
CA ARG A 91 13.62 11.34 -10.39
C ARG A 91 12.18 10.83 -10.37
N LEU A 92 11.65 10.47 -9.20
CA LEU A 92 10.31 9.91 -9.05
C LEU A 92 9.23 10.98 -8.82
N LYS A 93 9.63 12.24 -8.55
CA LYS A 93 8.69 13.35 -8.32
C LYS A 93 7.95 13.77 -9.59
N THR A 94 8.52 13.51 -10.76
CA THR A 94 7.82 13.67 -12.04
C THR A 94 8.05 12.42 -12.84
N LEU A 95 6.98 11.64 -13.07
CA LEU A 95 7.09 10.46 -13.92
C LEU A 95 7.28 10.90 -15.37
N ASP A 96 8.20 10.26 -16.08
CA ASP A 96 8.40 10.49 -17.50
C ASP A 96 7.09 10.16 -18.26
N PRO A 97 6.50 11.10 -19.03
CA PRO A 97 5.30 10.84 -19.82
C PRO A 97 5.44 9.67 -20.81
N CYS A 98 6.66 9.35 -21.22
CA CYS A 98 6.95 8.22 -22.11
C CYS A 98 7.03 6.88 -21.35
N LEU A 99 7.15 6.89 -20.03
CA LEU A 99 7.20 5.69 -19.21
C LEU A 99 5.78 5.13 -19.02
N PRO A 100 5.51 3.87 -19.44
CA PRO A 100 4.19 3.28 -19.26
C PRO A 100 3.81 3.23 -17.77
N LEU A 101 2.68 3.83 -17.39
CA LEU A 101 2.20 3.84 -16.01
C LEU A 101 2.01 2.44 -15.43
N GLU A 102 1.68 1.46 -16.28
CA GLU A 102 1.57 0.05 -15.89
C GLU A 102 2.91 -0.50 -15.36
N GLN A 103 4.04 -0.08 -15.93
CA GLN A 103 5.36 -0.49 -15.46
C GLN A 103 5.68 0.12 -14.10
N VAL A 104 5.32 1.41 -13.89
CA VAL A 104 5.47 2.09 -12.60
C VAL A 104 4.61 1.42 -11.53
N TRP A 105 3.35 1.14 -11.86
CA TRP A 105 2.41 0.45 -10.97
C TRP A 105 2.90 -0.95 -10.59
N LYS A 106 3.38 -1.76 -11.55
CA LYS A 106 3.95 -3.09 -11.25
C LYS A 106 5.13 -3.00 -10.30
N ALA A 107 6.02 -2.03 -10.50
CA ALA A 107 7.18 -1.80 -9.63
C ALA A 107 6.76 -1.42 -8.21
N LEU A 108 5.85 -0.46 -8.09
CA LEU A 108 5.33 -0.02 -6.80
C LEU A 108 4.56 -1.13 -6.09
N ARG A 109 3.69 -1.84 -6.79
CA ARG A 109 2.93 -2.97 -6.25
C ARG A 109 3.84 -4.02 -5.65
N TYR A 110 4.86 -4.44 -6.40
CA TYR A 110 5.82 -5.43 -5.92
C TYR A 110 6.55 -4.93 -4.67
N ALA A 111 7.06 -3.69 -4.71
CA ALA A 111 7.77 -3.10 -3.58
C ALA A 111 6.86 -2.97 -2.35
N CYS A 112 5.61 -2.52 -2.52
CA CYS A 112 4.68 -2.35 -1.42
C CYS A 112 4.30 -3.71 -0.79
N ILE A 113 4.08 -4.77 -1.59
CA ILE A 113 3.80 -6.10 -1.06
C ILE A 113 4.97 -6.65 -0.24
N ASP A 114 6.21 -6.39 -0.66
CA ASP A 114 7.41 -6.84 0.05
C ASP A 114 7.59 -6.15 1.41
N TYR A 115 7.29 -4.85 1.46
CA TYR A 115 7.34 -4.04 2.69
C TYR A 115 6.11 -4.25 3.59
N CYS A 116 4.97 -4.66 3.03
CA CYS A 116 3.72 -4.84 3.76
C CYS A 116 3.87 -5.87 4.89
N THR A 117 3.48 -5.45 6.09
CA THR A 117 3.44 -6.25 7.33
C THR A 117 2.24 -7.18 7.35
N LEU A 118 1.14 -6.79 6.70
CA LEU A 118 -0.07 -7.60 6.58
C LEU A 118 0.07 -8.74 5.56
N ALA A 119 1.10 -8.73 4.72
CA ALA A 119 1.32 -9.73 3.70
C ALA A 119 1.81 -11.06 4.32
N ASP A 120 1.30 -12.19 3.82
CA ASP A 120 1.80 -13.50 4.22
C ASP A 120 3.16 -13.77 3.54
N LYS A 121 4.25 -13.52 4.29
CA LYS A 121 5.63 -13.83 3.87
C LYS A 121 5.97 -15.33 3.96
N SER A 122 5.11 -16.13 4.61
CA SER A 122 5.32 -17.56 4.92
C SER A 122 4.84 -18.53 3.84
N GLN A 123 3.87 -18.13 3.02
CA GLN A 123 3.77 -18.66 1.67
C GLN A 123 4.98 -18.07 0.99
N GLY A 124 6.12 -18.79 1.04
CA GLY A 124 7.28 -18.46 0.24
C GLY A 124 6.71 -18.16 -1.12
N VAL A 125 6.68 -16.87 -1.46
CA VAL A 125 6.14 -16.41 -2.71
C VAL A 125 7.01 -17.20 -3.66
N THR A 126 6.45 -18.27 -4.24
CA THR A 126 6.94 -18.76 -5.51
C THR A 126 6.95 -17.47 -6.27
N PRO A 127 8.14 -16.89 -6.54
CA PRO A 127 8.20 -15.59 -7.17
C PRO A 127 7.30 -15.81 -8.36
N VAL A 128 6.16 -15.11 -8.41
CA VAL A 128 5.26 -15.24 -9.55
C VAL A 128 6.21 -15.14 -10.71
N THR A 129 6.30 -16.24 -11.45
CA THR A 129 7.40 -16.53 -12.34
C THR A 129 7.16 -15.66 -13.55
N THR A 130 7.50 -14.41 -13.34
CA THR A 130 7.64 -13.30 -14.25
C THR A 130 8.85 -12.60 -13.65
N THR A 131 10.08 -13.13 -13.79
CA THR A 131 11.08 -12.70 -14.80
C THR A 131 11.14 -11.19 -15.11
N ILE A 132 10.45 -10.35 -14.33
CA ILE A 132 10.39 -8.92 -14.50
C ILE A 132 10.61 -8.34 -13.11
N LYS A 133 11.88 -8.31 -12.67
CA LYS A 133 12.27 -7.15 -11.86
C LYS A 133 11.92 -5.95 -12.74
N PRO A 134 11.06 -5.03 -12.28
CA PRO A 134 10.87 -3.80 -13.04
C PRO A 134 12.23 -3.11 -13.13
N ASP A 135 12.66 -2.77 -14.35
CA ASP A 135 13.88 -1.97 -14.56
C ASP A 135 13.81 -0.59 -13.87
N LEU A 136 12.63 -0.22 -13.36
CA LEU A 136 12.38 0.96 -12.56
C LEU A 136 12.64 0.69 -11.07
N SER A 137 13.70 1.28 -10.54
CA SER A 137 13.94 1.33 -9.09
C SER A 137 13.04 2.37 -8.43
N ILE A 138 12.33 1.96 -7.38
CA ILE A 138 11.52 2.85 -6.53
C ILE A 138 12.30 3.16 -5.25
N SER A 139 12.28 4.42 -4.80
CA SER A 139 12.90 4.81 -3.53
C SER A 139 12.23 4.09 -2.36
N PRO A 140 12.98 3.46 -1.44
CA PRO A 140 12.42 2.82 -0.25
C PRO A 140 11.52 3.76 0.57
N MET A 141 11.85 5.05 0.66
CA MET A 141 11.04 6.06 1.34
C MET A 141 9.63 6.18 0.71
N VAL A 142 9.53 6.14 -0.62
CA VAL A 142 8.24 6.16 -1.33
C VAL A 142 7.48 4.87 -1.09
N THR A 143 8.17 3.73 -1.16
CA THR A 143 7.58 2.41 -0.91
C THR A 143 7.00 2.34 0.49
N ILE A 144 7.76 2.74 1.52
CA ILE A 144 7.31 2.75 2.92
C ILE A 144 6.08 3.63 3.06
N TYR A 145 6.13 4.87 2.56
CA TYR A 145 5.02 5.81 2.65
C TYR A 145 3.72 5.26 2.07
N LEU A 146 3.77 4.72 0.86
CA LEU A 146 2.60 4.15 0.19
C LEU A 146 2.14 2.85 0.84
N THR A 147 3.06 2.01 1.32
CA THR A 147 2.73 0.77 2.02
C THR A 147 1.94 1.07 3.29
N THR A 148 2.41 1.99 4.13
CA THR A 148 1.74 2.37 5.38
C THR A 148 0.33 2.92 5.12
N ILE A 149 0.15 3.70 4.05
CA ILE A 149 -1.19 4.20 3.64
C ILE A 149 -2.10 3.04 3.24
N LEU A 150 -1.61 2.11 2.41
CA LEU A 150 -2.38 0.94 1.97
C LEU A 150 -2.73 0.01 3.14
N GLU A 151 -1.85 -0.17 4.11
CA GLU A 151 -2.12 -0.92 5.33
C GLU A 151 -3.22 -0.27 6.18
N HIS A 152 -3.15 1.05 6.39
CA HIS A 152 -4.20 1.77 7.10
C HIS A 152 -5.57 1.65 6.41
N MET A 153 -5.58 1.69 5.07
CA MET A 153 -6.80 1.45 4.30
C MET A 153 -7.30 0.01 4.45
N ALA A 154 -6.39 -0.97 4.38
CA ALA A 154 -6.71 -2.39 4.56
C ALA A 154 -7.34 -2.68 5.92
N GLU A 155 -6.70 -2.21 7.00
CA GLU A 155 -7.20 -2.35 8.37
C GLU A 155 -8.56 -1.69 8.53
N TYR A 156 -8.73 -0.47 8.03
CA TYR A 156 -10.01 0.22 8.09
C TYR A 156 -11.12 -0.57 7.40
N ILE A 157 -10.86 -1.13 6.22
CA ILE A 157 -11.85 -1.94 5.48
C ILE A 157 -12.18 -3.20 6.27
N LEU A 158 -11.18 -3.94 6.73
CA LEU A 158 -11.38 -5.20 7.47
C LEU A 158 -12.16 -4.97 8.77
N THR A 159 -11.80 -3.94 9.54
CA THR A 159 -12.51 -3.55 10.77
C THR A 159 -13.95 -3.13 10.47
N THR A 160 -14.16 -2.34 9.42
CA THR A 160 -15.53 -1.92 9.03
C THR A 160 -16.39 -3.10 8.62
N VAL A 161 -15.84 -4.05 7.85
CA VAL A 161 -16.54 -5.28 7.46
C VAL A 161 -16.86 -6.13 8.69
N ALA A 162 -15.92 -6.25 9.65
CA ALA A 162 -16.13 -7.03 10.86
C ALA A 162 -17.25 -6.44 11.75
N VAL A 163 -17.25 -5.11 11.94
CA VAL A 163 -18.32 -4.40 12.67
C VAL A 163 -19.66 -4.51 11.96
N ALA A 164 -19.69 -4.42 10.62
CA ALA A 164 -20.92 -4.58 9.86
C ALA A 164 -21.50 -6.00 10.02
N ALA A 165 -20.66 -7.02 10.04
CA ALA A 165 -21.07 -8.41 10.27
C ALA A 165 -21.60 -8.66 11.69
N GLU A 166 -21.20 -7.87 12.69
CA GLU A 166 -21.76 -7.94 14.05
C GLU A 166 -23.19 -7.37 14.15
N GLN A 167 -23.54 -6.44 13.26
CA GLN A 167 -24.82 -5.73 13.28
C GLN A 167 -25.94 -6.42 12.49
N GLU A 168 -25.62 -7.52 11.79
CA GLU A 168 -26.58 -8.40 11.10
C GLU A 168 -27.03 -9.57 11.99
#